data_AF-A0A087DMY1-F1
#
_entry.id   AF-A0A087DMY1-F1
#
_cell.length_a   1.000
_cell.length_b   1.000
_cell.length_c   1.000
_cell.angle_alpha   90.00
_cell.angle_beta   90.00
_cell.angle_gamma   90.00
#
_symmetry.space_group_name_H-M   'P 1'
#
loop_
_entity.id
_entity.type
_entity.pdbx_description
1 polymer ?
#
loop_
_entity_poly.entity_id
_entity_poly.type
_entity_poly.pdbx_seq_one_letter_code
_entity_poly.pdbx_strand_id
1 'polypeptide(L)'
;MKCVECGREFVAKGGGRPRKYCSNACRFKAYRERKAEAEADGVEPDNATRHDTKTDLSEGEFMDMLDPLPSYEDALRLVLRRLRRILDDETTQARDIAPISRIFIQTAKDLEDLRERESGGDLLAETGADVEADTSMGLDDV
;
A
#
# COMPACT_ATOMS: atom_id res chain seq x y z
N MET A 1 -28.57 11.52 -29.12
CA MET A 1 -29.28 11.27 -27.83
C MET A 1 -29.43 12.59 -27.09
N LYS A 2 -30.44 12.75 -26.21
CA LYS A 2 -30.70 14.00 -25.47
C LYS A 2 -30.37 13.84 -23.99
N CYS A 3 -29.70 14.83 -23.41
CA CYS A 3 -29.34 14.82 -21.99
C CYS A 3 -30.60 14.97 -21.14
N VAL A 4 -30.78 14.12 -20.13
CA VAL A 4 -31.94 14.19 -19.23
C VAL A 4 -31.98 15.51 -18.43
N GLU A 5 -30.82 16.10 -18.13
CA GLU A 5 -30.72 17.28 -17.26
C GLU A 5 -30.80 18.62 -17.98
N CYS A 6 -30.29 18.70 -19.20
CA CYS A 6 -30.17 19.97 -19.93
C CYS A 6 -30.79 19.92 -21.33
N GLY A 7 -31.38 18.79 -21.73
CA GLY A 7 -32.01 18.61 -23.04
C GLY A 7 -31.07 18.62 -24.24
N ARG A 8 -29.79 18.96 -24.07
CA ARG A 8 -28.82 19.09 -25.16
C ARG A 8 -28.60 17.78 -25.89
N GLU A 9 -28.54 17.85 -27.21
CA GLU A 9 -28.20 16.71 -28.06
C GLU A 9 -26.70 16.39 -27.97
N PHE A 10 -26.38 15.11 -27.88
CA PHE A 10 -25.01 14.62 -27.79
C PHE A 10 -24.88 13.22 -28.40
N VAL A 11 -23.68 12.94 -28.92
CA VAL A 11 -23.31 11.67 -29.53
C VAL A 11 -22.78 10.74 -28.45
N ALA A 12 -23.35 9.55 -28.24
CA ALA A 12 -22.71 8.57 -27.36
C ALA A 12 -21.44 8.03 -28.01
N LYS A 13 -20.29 8.21 -27.35
CA LYS A 13 -19.00 7.66 -27.80
C LYS A 13 -18.70 6.42 -26.96
N GLY A 14 -18.56 5.26 -27.60
CA GLY A 14 -18.16 4.00 -26.95
C GLY A 14 -19.14 2.84 -27.21
N GLY A 15 -18.63 1.61 -27.13
CA GLY A 15 -19.43 0.38 -27.09
C GLY A 15 -19.94 0.13 -25.67
N GLY A 16 -21.22 -0.24 -25.52
CA GLY A 16 -21.86 -0.49 -24.23
C GLY A 16 -23.20 0.24 -24.07
N ARG A 17 -23.68 0.35 -22.82
CA ARG A 17 -24.97 0.98 -22.51
C ARG A 17 -24.96 2.48 -22.86
N PRO A 18 -25.99 3.00 -23.55
CA PRO A 18 -26.07 4.42 -23.91
C PRO A 18 -26.02 5.33 -22.67
N ARG A 19 -25.13 6.33 -22.71
CA ARG A 19 -24.99 7.36 -21.67
C ARG A 19 -26.22 8.28 -21.60
N LYS A 20 -26.73 8.54 -20.39
CA LYS A 20 -27.94 9.38 -20.16
C LYS A 20 -27.66 10.90 -20.11
N TYR A 21 -26.41 11.28 -19.85
CA TYR A 21 -26.01 12.66 -19.62
C TYR A 21 -24.93 13.09 -20.62
N CYS A 22 -24.96 14.35 -21.05
CA CYS A 22 -23.96 14.88 -21.98
C CYS A 22 -22.58 15.09 -21.35
N SER A 23 -22.50 15.21 -20.02
CA SER A 23 -21.25 15.42 -19.28
C SER A 23 -21.35 14.93 -17.82
N ASN A 24 -20.20 14.81 -17.15
CA ASN A 24 -20.14 14.54 -15.71
C ASN A 24 -20.82 15.66 -14.89
N ALA A 25 -20.73 16.92 -15.34
CA ALA A 25 -21.39 18.03 -14.68
C ALA A 25 -22.92 17.85 -14.62
N CYS A 26 -23.55 17.45 -15.74
CA CYS A 26 -24.98 17.13 -15.75
C CYS A 26 -25.28 15.91 -14.86
N ARG A 27 -24.45 14.85 -14.93
CA ARG A 27 -24.62 13.68 -14.05
C ARG A 27 -24.60 14.05 -12.56
N PHE A 28 -23.68 14.93 -12.13
CA PHE A 28 -23.60 15.37 -10.75
C PHE A 28 -24.76 16.28 -10.34
N LYS A 29 -25.23 17.14 -11.25
CA LYS A 29 -26.42 17.97 -11.02
C LYS A 29 -27.66 17.11 -10.76
N ALA A 30 -27.92 16.14 -11.64
CA ALA A 30 -28.97 15.12 -11.51
C ALA A 30 -28.93 14.39 -10.17
N TYR A 31 -27.72 14.07 -9.70
CA TYR A 31 -27.51 13.36 -8.45
C TYR A 31 -27.85 14.25 -7.24
N ARG A 32 -27.42 15.52 -7.27
CA ARG A 32 -27.70 16.48 -6.19
C ARG A 32 -29.18 16.79 -6.08
N GLU A 33 -29.89 16.97 -7.20
CA GLU A 33 -31.34 17.22 -7.22
C GLU A 33 -32.09 16.03 -6.61
N ARG A 34 -31.82 14.80 -7.05
CA ARG A 34 -32.43 13.59 -6.44
C ARG A 34 -32.11 13.41 -4.96
N LYS A 35 -30.90 13.78 -4.53
CA LYS A 35 -30.51 13.71 -3.12
C LYS A 35 -31.26 14.76 -2.29
N ALA A 36 -31.43 15.97 -2.81
CA ALA A 36 -32.19 17.03 -2.15
C ALA A 36 -33.69 16.71 -2.06
N GLU A 37 -34.25 16.09 -3.10
CA GLU A 37 -35.63 15.57 -3.09
C GLU A 37 -35.80 14.46 -2.04
N ALA A 38 -34.89 13.48 -2.00
CA ALA A 38 -34.92 12.42 -0.99
C ALA A 38 -34.79 12.94 0.46
N GLU A 39 -33.98 13.98 0.68
CA GLU A 39 -33.85 14.65 1.98
C GLU A 39 -35.12 15.46 2.34
N ALA A 40 -35.86 16.00 1.37
CA ALA A 40 -37.12 16.72 1.59
C ALA A 40 -38.30 15.77 1.85
N ASP A 41 -38.32 14.60 1.20
CA ASP A 41 -39.36 13.56 1.37
C ASP A 41 -39.16 12.70 2.63
N GLY A 42 -38.15 13.00 3.46
CA GLY A 42 -37.89 12.31 4.73
C GLY A 42 -37.53 10.83 4.58
N VAL A 43 -37.20 10.38 3.37
CA VAL A 43 -36.73 9.02 3.12
C VAL A 43 -35.25 9.01 3.45
N GLU A 44 -34.90 8.46 4.63
CA GLU A 44 -33.51 8.23 5.00
C GLU A 44 -32.83 7.45 3.86
N PRO A 45 -31.83 8.04 3.20
CA PRO A 45 -31.07 7.29 2.22
C PRO A 45 -30.22 6.29 3.00
N ASP A 46 -30.32 5.02 2.63
CA ASP A 46 -29.42 3.92 2.95
C ASP A 46 -28.00 4.23 2.42
N ASN A 47 -27.37 5.23 3.03
CA ASN A 47 -26.01 5.68 2.74
C ASN A 47 -25.05 4.92 3.64
N ALA A 48 -24.67 3.73 3.20
CA ALA A 48 -23.35 3.23 3.52
C ALA A 48 -22.32 4.21 2.93
N THR A 49 -21.56 4.80 3.85
CA THR A 49 -20.29 5.50 3.63
C THR A 49 -20.37 6.98 3.19
N ARG A 50 -20.91 7.83 4.08
CA ARG A 50 -20.44 9.21 4.21
C ARG A 50 -19.12 9.18 5.00
N HIS A 51 -17.97 9.32 4.34
CA HIS A 51 -16.73 9.59 5.06
C HIS A 51 -16.75 11.07 5.50
N ASP A 52 -17.02 11.29 6.79
CA ASP A 52 -16.93 12.60 7.44
C ASP A 52 -15.45 12.99 7.50
N THR A 53 -15.14 14.20 7.03
CA THR A 53 -13.82 14.82 7.18
C THR A 53 -13.73 15.43 8.58
N LYS A 54 -13.55 14.57 9.59
CA LYS A 54 -12.82 14.92 10.81
C LYS A 54 -11.74 13.87 11.00
N THR A 55 -10.59 14.35 11.42
CA THR A 55 -9.36 13.59 11.70
C THR A 55 -9.57 12.62 12.86
N ASP A 56 -10.36 11.58 12.63
CA ASP A 56 -10.28 10.31 13.31
C ASP A 56 -9.81 9.34 12.23
N LEU A 57 -8.59 8.82 12.39
CA LEU A 57 -8.12 7.73 11.55
C LEU A 57 -9.22 6.66 11.56
N SER A 58 -9.62 6.21 10.37
CA SER A 58 -10.58 5.11 10.28
C SER A 58 -10.07 3.95 11.13
N GLU A 59 -10.98 3.13 11.66
CA GLU A 59 -10.61 1.97 12.45
C GLU A 59 -9.59 1.07 11.71
N GLY A 60 -9.67 1.02 10.38
CA GLY A 60 -8.65 0.41 9.52
C GLY A 60 -7.29 1.12 9.55
N GLU A 61 -7.24 2.45 9.42
CA GLU A 61 -5.99 3.21 9.50
C GLU A 61 -5.35 3.17 10.91
N PHE A 62 -6.17 3.08 11.97
CA PHE A 62 -5.68 2.86 13.33
C PHE A 62 -5.11 1.44 13.50
N MET A 63 -5.78 0.43 12.94
CA MET A 63 -5.29 -0.95 12.93
C MET A 63 -4.03 -1.11 12.07
N ASP A 64 -3.91 -0.41 10.94
CA ASP A 64 -2.70 -0.39 10.11
C ASP A 64 -1.52 0.31 10.82
N MET A 65 -1.80 1.21 11.78
CA MET A 65 -0.78 1.84 12.63
C MET A 65 -0.37 0.94 13.82
N LEU A 66 -1.29 0.12 14.33
CA LEU A 66 -1.07 -0.82 15.43
C LEU A 66 -0.47 -2.17 14.97
N ASP A 67 -0.77 -2.58 13.75
CA ASP A 67 -0.28 -3.78 13.07
C ASP A 67 0.18 -3.35 11.67
N PRO A 68 1.38 -2.71 11.55
CA PRO A 68 1.87 -2.28 10.27
C PRO A 68 1.83 -3.46 9.31
N LEU A 69 1.20 -3.24 8.15
CA LEU A 69 1.15 -4.18 7.03
C LEU A 69 2.46 -4.97 6.99
N PRO A 70 2.40 -6.32 6.90
CA PRO A 70 3.57 -7.16 7.07
C PRO A 70 4.69 -6.62 6.21
N SER A 71 5.85 -6.36 6.84
CA SER A 71 7.00 -5.85 6.11
C SER A 71 7.28 -6.79 4.94
N TYR A 72 7.90 -6.27 3.90
CA TYR A 72 8.30 -7.12 2.78
C TYR A 72 9.11 -8.35 3.26
N GLU A 73 9.90 -8.17 4.32
CA GLU A 73 10.62 -9.25 5.00
C GLU A 73 9.66 -10.31 5.61
N ASP A 74 8.59 -9.88 6.28
CA ASP A 74 7.60 -10.79 6.89
C ASP A 74 6.78 -11.56 5.85
N ALA A 75 6.48 -10.93 4.71
CA ALA A 75 5.87 -11.59 3.57
C ALA A 75 6.78 -12.71 3.03
N LEU A 76 8.08 -12.44 2.86
CA LEU A 76 9.06 -13.43 2.41
C LEU A 76 9.20 -14.58 3.42
N ARG A 77 9.26 -14.28 4.74
CA ARG A 77 9.26 -15.30 5.81
C ARG A 77 8.01 -16.17 5.78
N LEU A 78 6.84 -15.59 5.51
CA LEU A 78 5.59 -16.35 5.39
C LEU A 78 5.63 -17.29 4.19
N VAL A 79 6.09 -16.80 3.03
CA VAL A 79 6.25 -17.61 1.81
C VAL A 79 7.24 -18.75 2.04
N LEU A 80 8.38 -18.50 2.67
CA LEU A 80 9.35 -19.54 3.02
C LEU A 80 8.74 -20.62 3.91
N ARG A 81 8.01 -20.25 4.97
CA ARG A 81 7.31 -21.22 5.83
C ARG A 81 6.31 -22.08 5.04
N ARG A 82 5.60 -21.47 4.10
CA ARG A 82 4.63 -22.17 3.24
C ARG A 82 5.32 -23.15 2.29
N LEU A 83 6.36 -22.70 1.58
CA LEU A 83 7.12 -23.52 0.63
C LEU A 83 7.83 -24.67 1.34
N ARG A 84 8.40 -24.41 2.52
CA ARG A 84 9.04 -25.44 3.35
C ARG A 84 8.06 -26.57 3.69
N ARG A 85 6.84 -26.23 4.14
CA ARG A 85 5.81 -27.22 4.44
C ARG A 85 5.45 -28.08 3.23
N ILE A 86 5.41 -27.50 2.03
CA ILE A 86 5.11 -28.25 0.81
C ILE A 86 6.29 -29.17 0.46
N LEU A 87 7.53 -28.71 0.62
CA LEU A 87 8.71 -29.55 0.38
C LEU A 87 8.83 -30.71 1.38
N ASP A 88 8.41 -30.51 2.63
CA ASP A 88 8.41 -31.53 3.67
C ASP A 88 7.20 -32.51 3.55
N ASP A 89 6.24 -32.25 2.67
CA ASP A 89 5.07 -33.10 2.44
C ASP A 89 5.41 -34.25 1.47
N GLU A 90 5.26 -35.49 1.94
CA GLU A 90 5.51 -36.73 1.16
C GLU A 90 4.54 -36.90 -0.01
N THR A 91 3.41 -36.21 -0.01
CA THR A 91 2.41 -36.24 -1.10
C THR A 91 2.74 -35.28 -2.25
N THR A 92 3.78 -34.45 -2.10
CA THR A 92 4.23 -33.53 -3.14
C THR A 92 4.71 -34.28 -4.38
N GLN A 93 4.17 -33.93 -5.54
CA GLN A 93 4.51 -34.60 -6.79
C GLN A 93 5.96 -34.31 -7.16
N ALA A 94 6.68 -35.33 -7.64
CA ALA A 94 8.10 -35.20 -7.99
C ALA A 94 8.41 -34.08 -9.00
N ARG A 95 7.47 -33.79 -9.91
CA ARG A 95 7.60 -32.71 -10.90
C ARG A 95 7.57 -31.31 -10.28
N ASP A 96 6.94 -31.16 -9.11
CA ASP A 96 6.74 -29.88 -8.43
C ASP A 96 7.90 -29.56 -7.47
N ILE A 97 8.65 -30.58 -7.02
CA ILE A 97 9.79 -30.43 -6.10
C ILE A 97 10.82 -29.46 -6.67
N ALA A 98 11.33 -29.68 -7.89
CA ALA A 98 12.41 -28.85 -8.43
C ALA A 98 12.01 -27.38 -8.67
N PRO A 99 10.83 -27.06 -9.22
CA PRO A 99 10.31 -25.69 -9.25
C PRO A 99 10.17 -25.06 -7.86
N ILE A 100 9.57 -25.76 -6.89
CA ILE A 100 9.35 -25.26 -5.53
C ILE A 100 10.69 -24.99 -4.83
N SER A 101 11.67 -25.90 -4.95
CA SER A 101 13.01 -25.71 -4.39
C SER A 101 13.72 -24.49 -4.97
N ARG A 102 13.58 -24.22 -6.28
CA ARG A 102 14.14 -23.02 -6.91
C ARG A 102 13.54 -21.74 -6.34
N ILE A 103 12.22 -21.69 -6.21
CA ILE A 103 11.52 -20.54 -5.62
C ILE A 103 11.94 -20.38 -4.16
N PHE A 104 11.99 -21.47 -3.39
CA PHE A 104 12.42 -21.45 -1.99
C PHE A 104 13.83 -20.87 -1.82
N ILE A 105 14.80 -21.32 -2.64
CA ILE A 105 16.18 -20.81 -2.61
C ILE A 105 16.22 -19.33 -2.99
N GLN A 106 15.45 -18.91 -3.99
CA GLN A 106 15.39 -17.51 -4.39
C GLN A 106 14.85 -16.63 -3.26
N THR A 107 13.71 -16.99 -2.68
CA THR A 107 13.12 -16.26 -1.56
C THR A 107 14.03 -16.22 -0.33
N ALA A 108 14.83 -17.27 -0.10
CA ALA A 108 15.83 -17.29 0.97
C ALA A 108 16.97 -16.29 0.71
N LYS A 109 17.46 -16.19 -0.53
CA LYS A 109 18.46 -15.18 -0.93
C LYS A 109 17.91 -13.76 -0.81
N ASP A 110 16.70 -13.54 -1.29
CA ASP A 110 16.05 -12.22 -1.20
C ASP A 110 15.95 -11.77 0.27
N LEU A 111 15.73 -12.70 1.21
CA LEU A 111 15.69 -12.42 2.65
C LEU A 111 17.08 -12.06 3.21
N GLU A 112 18.12 -12.76 2.78
CA GLU A 112 19.51 -12.50 3.17
C GLU A 112 19.97 -11.13 2.66
N ASP A 113 19.72 -10.82 1.39
CA ASP A 113 20.03 -9.53 0.77
C ASP A 113 19.34 -8.36 1.50
N LEU A 114 18.08 -8.52 1.91
CA LEU A 114 17.37 -7.50 2.68
C LEU A 114 18.01 -7.27 4.05
N ARG A 115 18.40 -8.35 4.73
CA ARG A 115 19.06 -8.28 6.04
C ARG A 115 20.43 -7.67 5.96
N GLU A 116 21.21 -7.99 4.94
CA GLU A 116 22.51 -7.36 4.70
C GLU A 116 22.37 -5.87 4.40
N ARG A 117 21.35 -5.47 3.64
CA ARG A 117 21.08 -4.06 3.36
C ARG A 117 20.61 -3.29 4.59
N GLU A 118 19.88 -3.92 5.51
CA GLU A 118 19.44 -3.33 6.76
C GLU A 118 20.56 -3.30 7.82
N SER A 119 21.38 -4.36 7.91
CA SER A 119 22.51 -4.46 8.85
C SER A 119 23.74 -3.68 8.37
N GLY A 120 23.94 -3.50 7.07
CA GLY A 120 25.06 -2.79 6.48
C GLY A 120 24.94 -1.26 6.56
N GLY A 121 23.80 -0.74 7.02
CA GLY A 121 23.58 0.68 7.27
C GLY A 121 24.16 1.19 8.60
N ASP A 122 24.51 0.29 9.54
CA ASP A 122 24.89 0.66 10.91
C ASP A 122 26.41 0.52 11.19
N LEU A 123 27.13 -0.35 10.46
CA LEU A 123 28.54 -0.65 10.73
C LEU A 123 29.57 0.30 10.09
N LEU A 124 29.17 1.30 9.30
CA LEU A 124 30.08 2.29 8.71
C LEU A 124 30.05 3.66 9.42
N ALA A 125 29.32 3.80 10.53
CA ALA A 125 29.20 5.07 11.25
C ALA A 125 30.29 5.30 12.32
N GLU A 126 31.10 4.30 12.71
CA GLU A 126 32.00 4.40 13.87
C GLU A 126 33.49 4.14 13.60
N THR A 127 34.03 4.55 12.45
CA THR A 127 35.50 4.65 12.31
C THR A 127 35.89 5.92 11.55
N GLY A 128 36.05 7.02 12.27
CA GLY A 128 36.53 8.26 11.66
C GLY A 128 36.67 9.46 12.59
N ALA A 129 36.98 9.27 13.87
CA ALA A 129 37.24 10.37 14.79
C ALA A 129 38.52 10.16 15.61
N ASP A 130 39.62 9.82 14.94
CA ASP A 130 40.96 10.04 15.48
C ASP A 130 41.45 11.40 14.97
N VAL A 131 41.02 12.48 15.63
CA VAL A 131 41.60 13.81 15.42
C VAL A 131 42.79 13.93 16.37
N GLU A 132 43.99 13.82 15.83
CA GLU A 132 45.27 14.14 16.46
C GLU A 132 45.19 15.52 17.12
N ALA A 133 45.03 15.55 18.44
CA ALA A 133 45.20 16.75 19.25
C ALA A 133 46.66 16.86 19.68
N ASP A 134 47.51 17.24 18.72
CA ASP A 134 48.89 17.67 18.96
C ASP A 134 48.82 18.99 19.77
N THR A 135 48.79 18.88 21.09
CA THR A 135 48.86 20.02 22.00
C THR A 135 50.32 20.26 22.37
N SER A 136 50.89 21.24 21.68
CA SER A 136 52.14 21.90 22.01
C SER A 136 52.27 22.20 23.51
N MET A 137 53.13 21.46 24.22
CA MET A 137 53.66 21.89 25.52
C MET A 137 54.93 22.71 25.27
N GLY A 138 54.82 24.02 25.45
CA GLY A 138 55.95 24.95 25.57
C GLY A 138 55.72 25.89 26.76
N LEU A 139 56.83 26.20 27.45
CA LEU A 139 57.02 27.06 28.64
C LEU A 139 56.77 26.34 29.99
N ASP A 140 57.60 26.38 31.04
CA ASP A 140 58.99 26.79 31.33
C ASP A 140 59.26 26.42 32.82
N ASP A 141 60.51 26.59 33.29
CA ASP A 141 61.02 26.62 34.68
C ASP A 141 61.51 25.31 35.35
N VAL A 142 62.84 25.09 35.39
CA VAL A 142 63.80 25.41 36.50
C VAL A 142 65.24 25.30 35.99
#